data_AF-A0A5C8ZHW0-F1
#
_entry.id   AF-A0A5C8ZHW0-F1
#
_cell.length_a   1.000
_cell.length_b   1.000
_cell.length_c   1.000
_cell.angle_alpha   90.00
_cell.angle_beta   90.00
_cell.angle_gamma   90.00
#
_symmetry.space_group_name_H-M   'P 1'
#
loop_
_entity.id
_entity.type
_entity.pdbx_description
1 polymer ?
#
loop_
_entity_poly.entity_id
_entity_poly.type
_entity_poly.pdbx_seq_one_letter_code
_entity_poly.pdbx_strand_id
1 'polypeptide(L)'
;MAAGGGPLVPRKREVPPGDWVSGERVFGPPAGTFDADWLVPVVREAAPDASHERAREAVVRVWAVLREEAALRGCAPADVPEDVVGSRLGSSDQPADRVDEAALTAVRAAVRAYGAR
;
A
#
# COMPACT_ATOMS: atom_id res chain seq x y z
N MET A 1 -55.49 14.78 -8.22
CA MET A 1 -54.58 14.58 -9.36
C MET A 1 -53.16 14.49 -8.81
N ALA A 2 -52.47 13.39 -9.12
CA ALA A 2 -51.04 13.15 -8.89
C ALA A 2 -50.18 14.13 -9.75
N ALA A 3 -48.86 14.28 -9.65
CA ALA A 3 -47.81 13.40 -9.15
C ALA A 3 -46.46 14.13 -8.95
N GLY A 4 -45.56 13.52 -8.17
CA GLY A 4 -44.12 13.45 -8.45
C GLY A 4 -43.22 14.42 -7.67
N GLY A 5 -42.14 14.01 -7.02
CA GLY A 5 -41.42 12.74 -7.07
C GLY A 5 -39.93 13.02 -7.09
N GLY A 6 -39.21 12.66 -6.01
CA GLY A 6 -37.75 12.69 -5.98
C GLY A 6 -37.18 12.76 -4.56
N PRO A 7 -36.50 11.72 -4.05
CA PRO A 7 -35.79 11.81 -2.78
C PRO A 7 -34.58 12.74 -2.92
N LEU A 8 -34.38 13.61 -1.93
CA LEU A 8 -33.17 14.41 -1.78
C LEU A 8 -31.99 13.46 -1.54
N VAL A 9 -31.24 13.16 -2.60
CA VAL A 9 -29.98 12.44 -2.50
C VAL A 9 -29.01 13.37 -1.76
N PRO A 10 -28.47 13.01 -0.58
CA PRO A 10 -27.47 13.84 0.06
C PRO A 10 -26.24 13.87 -0.84
N ARG A 11 -25.87 15.05 -1.35
CA ARG A 11 -24.66 15.21 -2.14
C ARG A 11 -23.46 14.80 -1.29
N LYS A 12 -22.66 13.87 -1.81
CA LYS A 12 -21.39 13.44 -1.24
C LYS A 12 -20.55 14.71 -1.00
N ARG A 13 -20.27 15.02 0.26
CA ARG A 13 -19.47 16.17 0.65
C ARG A 13 -18.06 15.93 0.10
N GLU A 14 -17.69 16.66 -0.95
CA GLU A 14 -16.32 16.65 -1.46
C GLU A 14 -15.45 17.34 -0.41
N VAL A 15 -14.61 16.55 0.27
CA VAL A 15 -13.66 17.07 1.24
C VAL A 15 -12.46 17.60 0.46
N PRO A 16 -12.07 18.87 0.63
CA PRO A 16 -10.91 19.43 -0.05
C PRO A 16 -9.62 18.75 0.43
N PRO A 17 -8.60 18.59 -0.44
CA PRO A 17 -7.32 18.00 -0.06
C PRO A 17 -6.58 18.98 0.87
N GLY A 18 -6.65 18.74 2.18
CA GLY A 18 -6.01 19.62 3.17
C GLY A 18 -6.27 19.28 4.63
N ASP A 19 -7.37 18.60 4.97
CA ASP A 19 -7.67 18.24 6.35
C ASP A 19 -7.33 16.77 6.66
N TRP A 20 -6.05 16.48 6.81
CA TRP A 20 -5.63 15.30 7.57
C TRP A 20 -5.69 15.66 9.05
N VAL A 21 -6.82 15.37 9.69
CA VAL A 21 -6.99 15.59 11.13
C VAL A 21 -6.07 14.61 11.87
N SER A 22 -5.02 15.16 12.47
CA SER A 22 -4.20 14.49 13.50
C SER A 22 -5.13 13.98 14.61
N GLY A 23 -5.52 12.70 14.52
CA GLY A 23 -6.50 12.09 15.42
C GLY A 23 -7.37 11.01 14.78
N GLU A 24 -7.45 10.94 13.45
CA GLU A 24 -8.07 9.79 12.79
C GLU A 24 -7.11 8.61 12.91
N ARG A 25 -7.44 7.64 13.78
CA ARG A 25 -6.90 6.30 13.66
C ARG A 25 -7.23 5.85 12.25
N VAL A 26 -6.28 6.00 11.33
CA VAL A 26 -6.21 5.17 10.14
C VAL A 26 -6.20 3.77 10.75
N PHE A 27 -7.39 3.16 10.81
CA PHE A 27 -7.54 1.78 11.27
C PHE A 27 -6.42 1.01 10.62
N GLY A 28 -5.65 0.18 11.33
CA GLY A 28 -4.73 -0.78 10.71
C GLY A 28 -5.55 -1.76 9.85
N PRO A 29 -5.00 -2.42 8.81
CA PRO A 29 -5.82 -3.39 8.11
C PRO A 29 -6.17 -4.45 9.15
N PRO A 30 -7.37 -5.07 9.10
CA PRO A 30 -7.71 -6.11 10.05
C PRO A 30 -6.55 -7.10 10.17
N ALA A 31 -6.16 -7.47 11.38
CA ALA A 31 -4.97 -8.31 11.59
C ALA A 31 -4.97 -9.50 10.62
N GLY A 32 -3.88 -9.67 9.87
CA GLY A 32 -3.77 -10.68 8.82
C GLY A 32 -4.24 -10.26 7.41
N THR A 33 -4.70 -9.02 7.21
CA THR A 33 -5.09 -8.48 5.89
C THR A 33 -4.02 -7.50 5.39
N PHE A 34 -3.66 -7.60 4.12
CA PHE A 34 -2.78 -6.65 3.44
C PHE A 34 -3.60 -5.83 2.45
N ASP A 35 -3.62 -4.50 2.63
CA ASP A 35 -4.21 -3.55 1.68
C ASP A 35 -3.10 -2.69 1.07
N ALA A 36 -2.90 -2.82 -0.24
CA ALA A 36 -1.86 -2.09 -0.94
C ALA A 36 -2.13 -0.58 -0.97
N ASP A 37 -3.39 -0.16 -1.07
CA ASP A 37 -3.77 1.25 -1.20
C ASP A 37 -3.43 2.06 0.06
N TRP A 38 -3.24 1.39 1.19
CA TRP A 38 -2.87 2.02 2.45
C TRP A 38 -1.39 2.35 2.58
N LEU A 39 -0.55 1.64 1.84
CA LEU A 39 0.89 1.90 1.83
C LEU A 39 1.26 2.92 0.74
N VAL A 40 0.36 3.19 -0.21
CA VAL A 40 0.59 4.17 -1.29
C VAL A 40 1.00 5.55 -0.76
N PRO A 41 0.37 6.14 0.28
CA PRO A 41 0.81 7.43 0.81
C PRO A 41 2.25 7.39 1.35
N VAL A 42 2.61 6.32 2.07
CA VAL A 42 3.96 6.13 2.63
C VAL A 42 5.00 6.00 1.51
N VAL A 43 4.68 5.23 0.47
CA VAL A 43 5.56 5.08 -0.70
C VAL A 43 5.74 6.40 -1.44
N ARG A 44 4.67 7.19 -1.58
CA ARG A 44 4.73 8.49 -2.26
C ARG A 44 5.41 9.57 -1.42
N GLU A 45 5.45 9.44 -0.10
CA GLU A 45 6.25 10.32 0.76
C GLU A 45 7.75 10.12 0.50
N ALA A 46 8.19 8.87 0.34
CA ALA A 46 9.57 8.53 -0.01
C ALA A 46 9.90 8.71 -1.50
N ALA A 47 8.90 8.58 -2.38
CA ALA A 47 9.02 8.75 -3.83
C ALA A 47 7.92 9.70 -4.37
N PRO A 48 8.09 11.03 -4.19
CA PRO A 48 7.04 12.01 -4.51
C PRO A 48 6.66 12.09 -5.98
N ASP A 49 7.58 11.73 -6.88
CA ASP A 49 7.35 11.68 -8.32
C ASP A 49 6.53 10.46 -8.77
N ALA A 50 6.24 9.51 -7.86
CA ALA A 50 5.45 8.33 -8.18
C ALA A 50 3.96 8.66 -8.29
N SER A 51 3.34 8.22 -9.39
CA SER A 51 1.88 8.19 -9.49
C SER A 51 1.29 7.22 -8.46
N HIS A 52 0.02 7.43 -8.10
CA HIS A 52 -0.72 6.51 -7.21
C HIS A 52 -0.68 5.08 -7.74
N GLU A 53 -0.99 4.91 -9.03
CA GLU A 53 -1.00 3.61 -9.70
C GLU A 53 0.37 2.92 -9.63
N ARG A 54 1.45 3.65 -9.93
CA ARG A 54 2.81 3.12 -9.88
C ARG A 54 3.22 2.71 -8.46
N ALA A 55 2.89 3.53 -7.46
CA ALA A 55 3.15 3.19 -6.06
C ALA A 55 2.36 1.96 -5.62
N ARG A 56 1.09 1.87 -6.03
CA ARG A 56 0.21 0.72 -5.73
C ARG A 56 0.73 -0.57 -6.36
N GLU A 57 1.10 -0.52 -7.63
CA GLU A 57 1.69 -1.66 -8.36
C GLU A 57 2.98 -2.15 -7.70
N ALA A 58 3.86 -1.23 -7.31
CA ALA A 58 5.08 -1.56 -6.59
C ALA A 58 4.77 -2.28 -5.27
N VAL A 59 3.83 -1.75 -4.47
CA VAL A 59 3.40 -2.36 -3.20
C VAL A 59 2.83 -3.77 -3.41
N VAL A 60 1.95 -3.95 -4.39
CA VAL A 60 1.35 -5.27 -4.72
C VAL A 60 2.44 -6.26 -5.15
N ARG A 61 3.35 -5.83 -6.03
CA ARG A 61 4.42 -6.66 -6.56
C ARG A 61 5.40 -7.08 -5.46
N VAL A 62 5.86 -6.14 -4.64
CA VAL A 62 6.72 -6.39 -3.48
C VAL A 62 6.07 -7.39 -2.53
N TRP A 63 4.79 -7.20 -2.22
CA TRP A 63 4.06 -8.10 -1.33
C TRP A 63 3.95 -9.52 -1.89
N ALA A 64 3.65 -9.66 -3.18
CA ALA A 64 3.60 -10.96 -3.84
C ALA A 64 4.95 -11.68 -3.75
N VAL A 65 6.06 -10.98 -4.06
CA VAL A 65 7.42 -11.55 -3.96
C VAL A 65 7.74 -11.99 -2.53
N LEU A 66 7.48 -11.13 -1.53
CA LEU A 66 7.75 -11.48 -0.12
C LEU A 66 6.95 -12.69 0.33
N ARG A 67 5.68 -12.79 -0.05
CA ARG A 67 4.81 -13.92 0.28
C ARG A 67 5.28 -15.23 -0.35
N GLU A 68 5.62 -15.20 -1.63
CA GLU A 68 6.12 -16.38 -2.34
C GLU A 68 7.43 -16.87 -1.73
N GLU A 69 8.39 -15.98 -1.51
CA GLU A 69 9.70 -16.33 -0.95
C GLU A 69 9.59 -16.80 0.51
N ALA A 70 8.72 -16.19 1.31
CA ALA A 70 8.44 -16.62 2.67
C ALA A 70 7.87 -18.04 2.72
N ALA A 71 6.93 -18.35 1.83
CA ALA A 71 6.35 -19.69 1.72
C ALA A 71 7.38 -20.74 1.31
N LEU A 72 8.27 -20.42 0.36
CA LEU A 72 9.35 -21.32 -0.06
C LEU A 72 10.36 -21.59 1.06
N ARG A 73 10.58 -20.62 1.96
CA ARG A 73 11.57 -20.68 3.04
C ARG A 73 11.00 -21.16 4.37
N GLY A 74 9.68 -21.18 4.51
CA GLY A 74 9.01 -21.48 5.78
C GLY A 74 9.24 -20.40 6.86
N CYS A 75 9.38 -19.13 6.45
CA CYS A 75 9.58 -17.99 7.37
C CYS A 75 8.45 -16.94 7.23
N ALA A 76 8.49 -15.87 8.02
CA ALA A 76 7.56 -14.77 7.85
C ALA A 76 8.01 -13.86 6.68
N PRO A 77 7.07 -13.16 5.99
CA PRO A 77 7.41 -12.22 4.93
C PRO A 77 8.41 -11.14 5.34
N ALA A 78 8.39 -10.67 6.59
CA ALA A 78 9.34 -9.68 7.11
C ALA A 78 10.78 -10.20 7.27
N ASP A 79 10.99 -11.52 7.22
CA ASP A 79 12.28 -12.19 7.42
C ASP A 79 12.95 -12.60 6.10
N VAL A 80 12.28 -12.41 4.97
CA VAL A 80 12.86 -12.68 3.64
C VAL A 80 14.00 -11.68 3.39
N PRO A 81 15.23 -12.10 3.04
CA PRO A 81 16.37 -11.21 2.78
C PRO A 81 16.15 -10.23 1.62
N GLU A 82 16.71 -9.02 1.69
CA GLU A 82 16.52 -7.96 0.67
C GLU A 82 17.12 -8.31 -0.68
N ASP A 83 18.28 -8.97 -0.69
CA ASP A 83 18.97 -9.40 -1.90
C ASP A 83 18.11 -10.35 -2.75
N VAL A 84 17.33 -11.19 -2.09
CA VAL A 84 16.40 -12.13 -2.74
C VAL A 84 15.23 -11.37 -3.38
N VAL A 85 14.65 -10.42 -2.65
CA VAL A 85 13.54 -9.60 -3.15
C VAL A 85 14.02 -8.73 -4.32
N GLY A 86 15.17 -8.05 -4.17
CA GLY A 86 15.78 -7.25 -5.22
C GLY A 86 16.09 -8.05 -6.48
N SER A 87 16.60 -9.28 -6.33
CA SER A 87 16.84 -10.19 -7.45
C SER A 87 15.56 -10.59 -8.20
N ARG A 88 14.42 -10.67 -7.49
CA ARG A 88 13.11 -11.03 -8.05
C ARG A 88 12.38 -9.83 -8.67
N LEU A 89 12.58 -8.63 -8.13
CA LEU A 89 12.01 -7.40 -8.67
C LEU A 89 12.73 -6.92 -9.93
N GLY A 90 13.97 -7.38 -10.14
CA GLY A 90 14.79 -7.06 -11.30
C GLY A 90 15.40 -5.68 -11.16
N SER A 91 16.67 -5.60 -10.74
CA SER A 91 17.43 -4.36 -10.70
C SER A 91 17.45 -3.70 -12.09
N SER A 92 16.78 -2.56 -12.21
CA SER A 92 16.98 -1.62 -13.30
C SER A 92 17.27 -0.25 -12.71
N ASP A 93 18.35 0.38 -13.18
CA ASP A 93 18.96 1.63 -12.72
C ASP A 93 18.09 2.88 -13.00
N GLN A 94 16.80 2.81 -12.66
CA GLN A 94 15.73 3.75 -13.04
C GLN A 94 14.90 4.18 -11.82
N PRO A 95 14.08 5.24 -11.94
CA PRO A 95 13.15 5.67 -10.89
C PRO A 95 12.16 4.59 -10.41
N ALA A 96 12.04 3.45 -11.10
CA ALA A 96 11.33 2.27 -10.58
C ALA A 96 11.98 1.75 -9.29
N ASP A 97 13.31 1.80 -9.19
CA ASP A 97 14.08 1.28 -8.06
C ASP A 97 13.74 2.03 -6.76
N ARG A 98 13.60 3.36 -6.81
CA ARG A 98 13.20 4.14 -5.62
C ARG A 98 11.78 3.84 -5.15
N VAL A 99 10.85 3.61 -6.08
CA VAL A 99 9.46 3.28 -5.72
C VAL A 99 9.38 1.87 -5.17
N ASP A 100 10.15 0.93 -5.73
CA ASP A 100 10.24 -0.45 -5.27
C ASP A 100 10.95 -0.57 -3.92
N GLU A 101 12.01 0.20 -3.68
CA GLU A 101 12.69 0.30 -2.38
C GLU A 101 11.77 0.89 -1.31
N ALA A 102 11.07 1.98 -1.63
CA ALA A 102 10.08 2.58 -0.74
C ALA A 102 8.93 1.60 -0.44
N ALA A 103 8.44 0.90 -1.45
CA ALA A 103 7.42 -0.14 -1.29
C ALA A 103 7.91 -1.31 -0.43
N LEU A 104 9.13 -1.81 -0.64
CA LEU A 104 9.76 -2.85 0.17
C LEU A 104 9.84 -2.44 1.65
N THR A 105 10.32 -1.22 1.90
CA THR A 105 10.42 -0.65 3.24
C THR A 105 9.03 -0.54 3.89
N ALA A 106 8.05 0.02 3.19
CA ALA A 106 6.69 0.20 3.68
C ALA A 106 5.98 -1.14 3.98
N VAL A 107 6.10 -2.11 3.06
CA VAL A 107 5.49 -3.44 3.22
C VAL A 107 6.09 -4.18 4.41
N ARG A 108 7.41 -4.15 4.59
CA ARG A 108 8.05 -4.80 5.75
C ARG A 108 7.66 -4.15 7.07
N ALA A 109 7.61 -2.83 7.12
CA ALA A 109 7.15 -2.11 8.30
C ALA A 109 5.71 -2.51 8.65
N ALA A 110 4.82 -2.60 7.63
CA ALA A 110 3.44 -3.03 7.81
C ALA A 110 3.34 -4.48 8.31
N VAL A 111 4.11 -5.41 7.72
CA VAL A 111 4.13 -6.81 8.17
C VAL A 111 4.57 -6.92 9.63
N ARG A 112 5.60 -6.16 10.04
CA ARG A 112 6.09 -6.15 11.44
C ARG A 112 5.07 -5.54 12.41
N ALA A 113 4.42 -4.45 12.02
CA ALA A 113 3.48 -3.73 12.88
C ALA A 113 2.14 -4.48 13.04
N TYR A 114 1.66 -5.13 11.98
CA TYR A 114 0.30 -5.71 11.93
C TYR A 114 0.29 -7.24 11.91
N GLY A 115 1.45 -7.89 11.83
CA GLY A 115 1.55 -9.35 11.75
C GLY A 115 0.86 -9.92 10.51
N ALA A 116 0.87 -9.18 9.39
CA ALA A 116 0.31 -9.67 8.12
C ALA A 116 1.04 -10.96 7.71
N ARG A 117 0.27 -12.03 7.42
CA ARG A 117 0.79 -13.36 7.06
C ARG A 117 0.44 -13.70 5.60
#